data_AF-A0A8H2PJF6-F1
#
_entry.id   AF-A0A8H2PJF6-F1
#
_cell.length_a   1.000
_cell.length_b   1.000
_cell.length_c   1.000
_cell.angle_alpha   90.00
_cell.angle_beta   90.00
_cell.angle_gamma   90.00
#
_symmetry.space_group_name_H-M   'P 1'
#
loop_
_entity.id
_entity.type
_entity.pdbx_description
1 polymer ?
#
loop_
_entity_poly.entity_id
_entity_poly.type
_entity_poly.pdbx_seq_one_letter_code
_entity_poly.pdbx_strand_id
1 'polypeptide(L)'
;MFTIHRSSYKYWAKQGRRIKPEKVKALAMVKTIHAESNSSAGARTISIIAATRGLAISRYVATRLMKEEGLVSCQLPSHKYKKAAQPHVAIPNTLERQCIFSPPLITQWH
;
A
#
# COMPACT_ATOMS: atom_id res chain seq x y z
N MET A 1 -0.54 43.92 -10.76
CA MET A 1 -0.89 43.85 -9.31
C MET A 1 -2.23 43.13 -9.19
N PHE A 2 -2.33 42.02 -8.47
CA PHE A 2 -3.62 41.36 -8.23
C PHE A 2 -4.40 42.17 -7.17
N THR A 3 -5.52 42.77 -7.57
CA THR A 3 -6.38 43.61 -6.73
C THR A 3 -7.30 42.74 -5.87
N ILE A 4 -6.74 42.05 -4.88
CA ILE A 4 -7.55 41.30 -3.90
C ILE A 4 -8.17 42.31 -2.93
N HIS A 5 -9.50 42.37 -2.89
CA HIS A 5 -10.22 43.25 -1.98
C HIS A 5 -9.94 42.88 -0.51
N ARG A 6 -9.66 43.88 0.34
CA ARG A 6 -9.22 43.69 1.74
C ARG A 6 -10.22 42.85 2.57
N SER A 7 -11.52 42.93 2.28
CA SER A 7 -12.54 42.11 2.96
C SER A 7 -12.46 40.63 2.59
N SER A 8 -12.21 40.29 1.32
CA SER A 8 -12.02 38.91 0.85
C SER A 8 -10.76 38.28 1.44
N TYR A 9 -9.66 39.05 1.51
CA TYR A 9 -8.43 38.57 2.15
C TYR A 9 -8.62 38.29 3.65
N LYS A 10 -9.28 39.19 4.38
CA LYS A 10 -9.58 39.00 5.81
C LYS A 10 -10.48 37.80 6.07
N TYR A 11 -11.48 37.56 5.21
CA TYR A 11 -12.36 36.39 5.31
C TYR A 11 -11.58 35.09 5.08
N TRP A 12 -10.78 35.02 4.02
CA TRP A 12 -9.93 33.87 3.71
C TRP A 12 -8.89 33.59 4.81
N ALA A 13 -8.23 34.64 5.33
CA ALA A 13 -7.28 34.53 6.42
C ALA A 13 -7.94 34.10 7.76
N LYS A 14 -9.19 34.52 8.02
CA LYS A 14 -9.99 34.07 9.17
C LYS A 14 -10.57 32.67 8.99
N GLN A 15 -10.52 32.10 7.79
CA GLN A 15 -11.06 30.77 7.51
C GLN A 15 -10.06 29.73 8.04
N GLY A 16 -10.01 29.60 9.37
CA GLY A 16 -9.26 28.56 10.05
C GLY A 16 -9.62 27.19 9.50
N ARG A 17 -8.62 26.31 9.37
CA ARG A 17 -8.77 24.95 8.85
C ARG A 17 -9.68 24.14 9.78
N ARG A 18 -10.99 24.19 9.55
CA ARG A 18 -11.96 23.31 10.20
C ARG A 18 -11.69 21.88 9.77
N ILE A 19 -11.43 21.01 10.73
CA ILE A 19 -11.28 19.57 10.50
C ILE A 19 -12.68 19.03 10.12
N LYS A 20 -12.84 18.55 8.89
CA LYS A 20 -14.10 17.94 8.45
C LYS A 20 -14.19 16.53 9.06
N PRO A 21 -15.29 16.18 9.78
CA PRO A 21 -15.41 14.88 10.44
C PRO A 21 -15.38 13.71 9.44
N GLU A 22 -15.95 13.89 8.25
CA GLU A 22 -15.89 12.90 7.15
C GLU A 22 -14.45 12.59 6.73
N LYS A 23 -13.59 13.61 6.71
CA LYS A 23 -12.19 13.44 6.36
C LYS A 23 -11.46 12.59 7.40
N VAL A 24 -11.75 12.81 8.68
CA VAL A 24 -11.19 12.00 9.78
C VAL A 24 -11.60 10.55 9.66
N LYS A 25 -12.89 10.28 9.36
CA LYS A 25 -13.39 8.91 9.12
C LYS A 25 -12.67 8.24 7.95
N ALA A 26 -12.49 8.97 6.85
CA ALA A 26 -11.79 8.45 5.67
C ALA A 26 -10.31 8.17 5.97
N LEU A 27 -9.61 9.05 6.70
CA LEU A 27 -8.22 8.85 7.10
C LEU A 27 -8.07 7.64 8.03
N ALA A 28 -8.96 7.50 9.02
CA ALA A 28 -8.98 6.35 9.91
C ALA A 28 -9.18 5.04 9.13
N MET A 29 -10.12 5.01 8.17
CA MET A 29 -10.36 3.84 7.34
C MET A 29 -9.16 3.48 6.45
N VAL A 30 -8.49 4.47 5.87
CA VAL A 30 -7.28 4.22 5.06
C VAL A 30 -6.18 3.61 5.92
N LYS A 31 -5.99 4.10 7.15
CA LYS A 31 -5.01 3.55 8.10
C LYS A 31 -5.34 2.13 8.51
N THR A 32 -6.60 1.82 8.82
CA THR A 32 -7.00 0.46 9.22
C THR A 32 -6.76 -0.52 8.09
N ILE A 33 -7.19 -0.21 6.86
CA ILE A 33 -6.98 -1.08 5.70
C ILE A 33 -5.48 -1.29 5.44
N HIS A 34 -4.67 -0.23 5.52
CA HIS A 34 -3.23 -0.34 5.29
C HIS A 34 -2.55 -1.22 6.36
N ALA A 35 -2.90 -1.04 7.64
CA ALA A 35 -2.39 -1.84 8.74
C ALA A 35 -2.82 -3.32 8.61
N GLU A 36 -4.09 -3.58 8.33
CA GLU A 36 -4.61 -4.95 8.11
C GLU A 36 -3.93 -5.67 6.93
N SER A 37 -3.45 -4.91 5.95
CA SER A 37 -2.72 -5.44 4.80
C SER A 37 -1.21 -5.65 5.04
N ASN A 38 -0.71 -5.46 6.27
CA ASN A 38 0.72 -5.42 6.59
C ASN A 38 1.50 -4.45 5.68
N SER A 39 0.95 -3.26 5.48
CA SER A 39 1.51 -2.20 4.64
C SER A 39 1.63 -2.52 3.13
N SER A 40 1.07 -3.64 2.65
CA SER A 40 1.12 -3.99 1.23
C SER A 40 0.06 -3.25 0.39
N ALA A 41 -1.09 -2.89 0.96
CA ALA A 41 -2.19 -2.31 0.21
C ALA A 41 -1.85 -0.91 -0.34
N GLY A 42 -1.84 -0.81 -1.67
CA GLY A 42 -1.76 0.46 -2.39
C GLY A 42 -3.13 1.13 -2.57
N ALA A 43 -3.13 2.34 -3.11
CA ALA A 43 -4.33 3.17 -3.24
C ALA A 43 -5.51 2.50 -3.97
N ARG A 44 -5.23 1.63 -4.94
CA ARG A 44 -6.27 0.88 -5.67
C ARG A 44 -6.95 -0.15 -4.77
N THR A 45 -6.15 -0.97 -4.07
CA THR A 45 -6.65 -1.96 -3.11
C THR A 45 -7.43 -1.29 -1.99
N ILE A 46 -6.90 -0.20 -1.44
CA ILE A 46 -7.57 0.58 -0.41
C ILE A 46 -8.91 1.13 -0.90
N SER A 47 -8.98 1.68 -2.12
CA SER A 47 -10.26 2.18 -2.66
C SER A 47 -11.33 1.08 -2.80
N ILE A 48 -10.91 -0.13 -3.21
CA ILE A 48 -11.82 -1.27 -3.35
C ILE A 48 -12.33 -1.71 -1.98
N ILE A 49 -11.42 -1.90 -1.02
CA ILE A 49 -11.77 -2.33 0.34
C ILE A 49 -12.60 -1.25 1.07
N ALA A 50 -12.32 0.04 0.85
CA ALA A 50 -13.11 1.11 1.42
C ALA A 50 -14.54 1.10 0.86
N ALA A 51 -14.70 0.87 -0.45
CA ALA A 51 -16.01 0.75 -1.08
C ALA A 51 -16.79 -0.46 -0.54
N THR A 52 -16.14 -1.61 -0.28
CA THR A 52 -16.80 -2.77 0.34
C THR A 52 -17.19 -2.50 1.80
N ARG A 53 -16.47 -1.62 2.51
CA ARG A 53 -16.81 -1.15 3.88
C ARG A 53 -17.83 -0.01 3.91
N GLY A 54 -18.43 0.35 2.77
CA GLY A 54 -19.45 1.39 2.69
C GLY A 54 -18.91 2.83 2.59
N LEU A 55 -17.60 3.01 2.42
CA LEU A 55 -16.98 4.32 2.16
C LEU A 55 -16.38 4.32 0.76
N ALA A 56 -17.20 4.65 -0.23
CA ALA A 56 -16.77 4.74 -1.61
C ALA A 56 -15.83 5.95 -1.82
N ILE A 57 -14.53 5.70 -1.83
CA ILE A 57 -13.50 6.68 -2.23
C ILE A 57 -12.85 6.25 -3.53
N SER A 58 -12.58 7.23 -4.40
CA SER A 58 -11.84 6.97 -5.63
C SER A 58 -10.37 6.65 -5.32
N ARG A 59 -9.71 5.94 -6.23
CA ARG A 59 -8.25 5.71 -6.18
C ARG A 59 -7.46 7.01 -5.99
N TYR A 60 -7.88 8.10 -6.61
CA TYR A 60 -7.21 9.39 -6.51
C TYR A 60 -7.34 10.00 -5.11
N VAL A 61 -8.54 9.91 -4.52
CA VAL A 61 -8.79 10.34 -3.14
C VAL A 61 -7.98 9.48 -2.17
N ALA A 62 -8.00 8.16 -2.33
CA ALA A 62 -7.19 7.24 -1.52
C ALA A 62 -5.69 7.59 -1.61
N THR A 63 -5.17 7.89 -2.81
CA THR A 63 -3.77 8.31 -3.00
C THR A 63 -3.45 9.59 -2.22
N ARG A 64 -4.36 10.57 -2.24
CA ARG A 64 -4.17 11.83 -1.51
C ARG A 64 -4.17 11.61 0.01
N LEU A 65 -5.09 10.79 0.51
CA LEU A 65 -5.20 10.45 1.94
C LEU A 65 -3.97 9.65 2.42
N MET A 66 -3.49 8.69 1.63
CA MET A 66 -2.25 7.96 1.92
C MET A 66 -1.05 8.91 2.03
N LYS A 67 -0.90 9.85 1.08
CA LYS A 67 0.19 10.84 1.10
C LYS A 67 0.10 11.78 2.31
N GLU A 68 -1.10 12.19 2.69
CA GLU A 68 -1.32 13.05 3.87
C GLU A 68 -0.88 12.36 5.16
N GLU A 69 -1.01 11.03 5.23
CA GLU A 69 -0.61 10.21 6.39
C GLU A 69 0.77 9.55 6.23
N GLY A 70 1.50 9.85 5.16
CA GLY A 70 2.84 9.27 4.90
C GLY A 70 2.82 7.77 4.60
N LEU A 71 1.68 7.20 4.21
CA LEU A 71 1.54 5.77 3.93
C LEU A 71 2.07 5.43 2.54
N VAL A 72 2.98 4.45 2.47
CA VAL A 72 3.56 3.94 1.23
C VAL A 72 3.35 2.44 1.18
N SER A 73 2.93 1.92 0.03
CA SER A 73 2.82 0.47 -0.16
C SER A 73 4.23 -0.13 -0.18
N CYS A 74 4.47 -1.11 0.70
CA CYS A 74 5.72 -1.86 0.78
C CYS A 74 5.77 -3.03 -0.22
N GLN A 75 4.85 -3.08 -1.19
CA GLN A 75 4.81 -4.17 -2.15
C GLN A 75 6.11 -4.19 -2.96
N LEU A 76 6.85 -5.30 -2.83
CA LEU A 76 8.12 -5.47 -3.52
C LEU A 76 7.89 -5.48 -5.03
N PRO A 77 8.69 -4.75 -5.82
CA PRO A 77 8.64 -4.86 -7.27
C PRO A 77 8.90 -6.31 -7.67
N SER A 78 8.09 -6.84 -8.59
CA SER A 78 8.28 -8.19 -9.11
C SER A 78 9.69 -8.32 -9.67
N HIS A 79 10.36 -9.42 -9.32
CA HIS A 79 11.73 -9.69 -9.75
C HIS A 79 11.82 -9.68 -11.29
N LYS A 80 12.80 -8.95 -11.84
CA LYS A 80 12.94 -8.70 -13.28
C LYS A 80 13.51 -9.89 -14.06
N TYR A 81 14.05 -10.91 -13.37
CA TYR A 81 14.53 -12.09 -14.05
C TYR A 81 13.37 -12.96 -14.55
N LYS A 82 13.56 -13.47 -15.77
CA LYS A 82 12.80 -14.59 -16.28
C LYS A 82 12.96 -15.77 -15.33
N LYS A 83 11.86 -16.32 -14.83
CA LYS A 83 11.87 -17.64 -14.20
C LYS A 83 12.30 -18.65 -15.28
N ALA A 84 13.56 -19.03 -15.31
CA ALA A 84 14.04 -20.08 -16.20
C ALA A 84 13.53 -21.42 -15.65
N ALA A 85 12.35 -21.84 -16.10
CA ALA A 85 11.87 -23.21 -15.88
C ALA A 85 12.60 -24.21 -16.78
N GLN A 86 13.34 -23.72 -17.79
CA GLN A 86 14.02 -24.54 -18.78
C GLN A 86 15.50 -24.69 -18.41
N PRO A 87 16.05 -25.92 -18.41
CA PRO A 87 17.47 -26.14 -18.21
C PRO A 87 18.29 -25.48 -19.32
N HIS A 88 19.48 -25.02 -18.99
CA HIS A 88 20.39 -24.41 -19.95
C HIS A 88 20.91 -25.48 -20.92
N VAL A 89 20.62 -25.35 -22.21
CA VAL A 89 20.92 -26.40 -23.22
C VAL A 89 22.41 -26.74 -23.30
N ALA A 90 23.31 -25.77 -23.08
CA ALA A 90 24.76 -25.98 -23.14
C ALA A 90 25.41 -26.41 -21.81
N ILE A 91 24.66 -26.38 -20.69
CA ILE A 91 25.18 -26.78 -19.39
C ILE A 91 24.24 -27.85 -18.84
N PRO A 92 24.56 -29.15 -19.02
CA PRO A 92 23.74 -30.20 -18.43
C PRO A 92 23.72 -30.00 -16.91
N ASN A 93 22.54 -30.04 -16.30
CA ASN A 93 22.38 -29.99 -14.85
C ASN A 93 22.96 -31.27 -14.24
N THR A 94 24.26 -31.29 -14.00
CA THR A 94 24.99 -32.47 -13.49
C THR A 94 24.64 -32.78 -12.03
N LEU A 95 23.96 -31.85 -11.35
CA LEU A 95 23.49 -31.96 -9.96
C LEU A 95 22.03 -32.43 -9.84
N GLU A 96 21.44 -33.01 -10.90
CA GLU A 96 20.11 -33.62 -10.84
C GLU A 96 20.06 -34.80 -9.86
N ARG A 97 19.93 -34.49 -8.55
CA ARG A 97 19.57 -35.39 -7.44
C ARG A 97 20.75 -35.97 -6.63
N GLN A 98 21.52 -35.11 -5.95
CA GLN A 98 22.19 -35.49 -4.69
C GLN A 98 21.78 -34.62 -3.49
N CYS A 99 20.84 -33.68 -3.67
CA CYS A 99 20.22 -33.01 -2.53
C CYS A 99 19.04 -33.83 -2.03
N ILE A 100 19.32 -34.86 -1.24
CA ILE A 100 18.30 -35.44 -0.36
C ILE A 100 18.12 -34.43 0.77
N PHE A 101 17.11 -33.57 0.68
CA PHE A 101 16.70 -32.75 1.81
C PHE A 101 16.08 -33.70 2.84
N SER A 102 16.90 -34.25 3.73
CA SER A 102 16.38 -34.93 4.91
C SER A 102 15.62 -33.86 5.71
N PRO A 103 14.29 -33.97 5.89
CA PRO A 103 13.62 -33.13 6.87
C PRO A 103 14.33 -33.35 8.21
N PRO A 104 14.58 -32.30 9.02
CA PRO A 104 15.07 -32.53 10.37
C PRO A 104 14.03 -33.40 11.08
N LEU A 105 14.46 -34.53 11.65
CA LEU A 105 13.72 -35.24 12.68
C LEU A 105 13.55 -34.25 13.83
N ILE A 106 12.44 -33.51 13.82
CA ILE A 106 12.00 -32.74 14.97
C ILE A 106 11.61 -33.81 16.00
N THR A 107 12.59 -34.22 16.80
CA THR A 107 12.34 -35.01 18.00
C THR A 107 11.45 -34.20 18.92
N GLN A 108 10.39 -34.87 19.36
CA GLN A 108 9.39 -34.38 20.30
C GLN A 108 10.07 -33.76 21.52
N TRP A 109 9.76 -32.49 21.79
CA TRP A 109 10.10 -31.87 23.06
C TRP A 109 9.13 -32.42 24.12
N HIS A 110 9.71 -33.05 25.14
CA HIS A 110 9.02 -33.47 26.36
C HIS A 110 9.02 -32.34 27.39
#